data_AF-A0A4R8B4C1-F1
#
_entry.id   AF-A0A4R8B4C1-F1
#
_cell.length_a   1.000
_cell.length_b   1.000
_cell.length_c   1.000
_cell.angle_alpha   90.00
_cell.angle_beta   90.00
_cell.angle_gamma   90.00
#
_symmetry.space_group_name_H-M   'P 1'
#
loop_
_entity.id
_entity.type
_entity.pdbx_description
1 polymer ?
#
loop_
_entity_poly.entity_id
_entity_poly.type
_entity_poly.pdbx_seq_one_letter_code
_entity_poly.pdbx_strand_id
1 'polypeptide(L)'
;MKKISCFFILFFTISFNAQNKTFYRLIQYAEKTPESQTKNIPALSKYLAKGAKTKKELVQLIYYWIALNIEYDTEAFQNNTINDVTAETTFLNKKSVCSGYSILFKEICDNLRIKCEVINGYSKGYKYNGEYLDKTNHAWNAVKIYDKWEFIDATWGAGECFENSNGKLIFEKQLCLRYLLDNPEDFILEHLPENSEWQLLEKPITMDYFFSAEMELKRIDRNGIIIN
;
A
#
# COMPACT_ATOMS: atom_id res chain seq x y z
N MET A 1 -2.25 47.29 -17.00
CA MET A 1 -3.11 46.36 -16.24
C MET A 1 -3.01 44.98 -16.87
N LYS A 2 -2.39 44.02 -16.17
CA LYS A 2 -2.01 42.70 -16.71
C LYS A 2 -3.24 41.80 -16.86
N LYS A 3 -3.49 41.34 -18.09
CA LYS A 3 -4.37 40.21 -18.41
C LYS A 3 -3.69 38.92 -17.95
N ILE A 4 -3.95 38.49 -16.72
CA ILE A 4 -3.63 37.15 -16.23
C ILE A 4 -4.87 36.72 -15.46
N SER A 5 -5.68 35.77 -15.98
CA SER A 5 -6.53 34.90 -15.11
C SER A 5 -7.48 33.90 -15.80
N CYS A 6 -7.48 33.68 -17.12
CA CYS A 6 -8.34 32.63 -17.70
C CYS A 6 -7.61 31.31 -18.03
N PHE A 7 -6.29 31.34 -18.24
CA PHE A 7 -5.54 30.14 -18.66
C PHE A 7 -5.29 29.16 -17.51
N PHE A 8 -5.03 29.67 -16.29
CA PHE A 8 -4.72 28.83 -15.12
C PHE A 8 -5.91 27.99 -14.64
N ILE A 9 -7.12 28.55 -14.68
CA ILE A 9 -8.35 27.87 -14.24
C ILE A 9 -8.74 26.76 -15.25
N LEU A 10 -8.52 26.99 -16.54
CA LEU A 10 -8.81 25.98 -17.58
C LEU A 10 -7.82 24.81 -17.52
N PHE A 11 -6.53 25.06 -17.27
CA PHE A 11 -5.53 24.00 -17.11
C PHE A 11 -5.79 23.12 -15.87
N PHE A 12 -6.18 23.73 -14.75
CA PHE A 12 -6.43 22.99 -13.51
C PHE A 12 -7.63 22.02 -13.62
N THR A 13 -8.71 22.45 -14.26
CA THR A 13 -9.91 21.62 -14.46
C THR A 13 -9.68 20.47 -15.46
N ILE A 14 -8.87 20.69 -16.50
CA ILE A 14 -8.49 19.64 -17.46
C ILE A 14 -7.59 18.59 -16.79
N SER A 15 -6.60 19.02 -15.99
CA SER A 15 -5.71 18.12 -15.26
C SER A 15 -6.46 17.26 -14.24
N PHE A 16 -7.39 17.84 -13.49
CA PHE A 16 -8.21 17.10 -12.52
C PHE A 16 -9.10 16.06 -13.20
N ASN A 17 -9.77 16.43 -14.29
CA ASN A 17 -10.59 15.49 -15.07
C ASN A 17 -9.75 14.37 -15.71
N ALA A 18 -8.53 14.65 -16.17
CA ALA A 18 -7.64 13.64 -16.72
C ALA A 18 -7.15 12.65 -15.65
N GLN A 19 -6.81 13.15 -14.45
CA GLN A 19 -6.40 12.30 -13.32
C GLN A 19 -7.53 11.36 -12.89
N ASN A 20 -8.76 11.87 -12.76
CA ASN A 20 -9.94 11.05 -12.45
C ASN A 20 -10.20 9.98 -13.52
N LYS A 21 -10.11 10.35 -14.81
CA LYS A 21 -10.26 9.37 -15.91
C LYS A 21 -9.19 8.28 -15.87
N THR A 22 -7.93 8.64 -15.58
CA THR A 22 -6.85 7.65 -15.43
C THR A 22 -7.12 6.74 -14.24
N PHE A 23 -7.49 7.29 -13.09
CA PHE A 23 -7.81 6.54 -11.89
C PHE A 23 -8.86 5.44 -12.16
N TYR A 24 -10.03 5.81 -12.66
CA TYR A 24 -11.10 4.84 -12.95
C TYR A 24 -10.69 3.81 -14.01
N ARG A 25 -9.94 4.24 -15.03
CA ARG A 25 -9.45 3.33 -16.07
C ARG A 25 -8.53 2.26 -15.50
N LEU A 26 -7.62 2.62 -14.59
CA LEU A 26 -6.67 1.67 -14.02
C LEU A 26 -7.36 0.67 -13.09
N ILE A 27 -8.25 1.13 -12.20
CA ILE A 27 -9.04 0.22 -11.35
C ILE A 27 -9.86 -0.73 -12.22
N GLN A 28 -10.58 -0.21 -13.21
CA GLN A 28 -11.39 -1.06 -14.10
C GLN A 28 -10.53 -2.07 -14.88
N TYR A 29 -9.30 -1.71 -15.24
CA TYR A 29 -8.38 -2.63 -15.91
C TYR A 29 -7.93 -3.77 -14.98
N ALA A 30 -7.65 -3.45 -13.71
CA ALA A 30 -7.30 -4.42 -12.68
C ALA A 30 -8.48 -5.34 -12.34
N GLU A 31 -9.69 -4.80 -12.17
CA GLU A 31 -10.93 -5.56 -11.93
C GLU A 31 -11.25 -6.53 -13.07
N LYS A 32 -11.08 -6.08 -14.32
CA LYS A 32 -11.38 -6.88 -15.52
C LYS A 32 -10.24 -7.79 -15.96
N THR A 33 -9.28 -8.07 -15.08
CA THR A 33 -8.17 -8.99 -15.41
C THR A 33 -8.74 -10.36 -15.77
N PRO A 34 -8.53 -10.86 -17.00
CA PRO A 34 -9.08 -12.16 -17.38
C PRO A 34 -8.41 -13.28 -16.58
N GLU A 35 -9.17 -14.31 -16.20
CA GLU A 35 -8.63 -15.49 -15.49
C GLU A 35 -7.46 -16.15 -16.24
N SER A 36 -7.46 -16.09 -17.57
CA SER A 36 -6.35 -16.59 -18.39
C SER A 36 -5.01 -15.91 -18.11
N GLN A 37 -5.04 -14.67 -17.61
CA GLN A 37 -3.86 -13.89 -17.23
C GLN A 37 -3.50 -14.07 -15.75
N THR A 38 -4.37 -14.68 -14.94
CA THR A 38 -4.13 -14.96 -13.52
C THR A 38 -3.67 -16.41 -13.28
N LYS A 39 -3.06 -17.05 -14.29
CA LYS A 39 -2.54 -18.43 -14.19
C LYS A 39 -1.20 -18.53 -13.47
N ASN A 40 -0.37 -17.51 -13.60
CA ASN A 40 0.92 -17.37 -12.91
C ASN A 40 1.33 -15.89 -12.90
N ILE A 41 2.27 -15.56 -12.03
CA ILE A 41 2.72 -14.18 -11.81
C ILE A 41 3.33 -13.54 -13.08
N PRO A 42 4.15 -14.23 -13.90
CA PRO A 42 4.66 -13.65 -15.15
C PRO A 42 3.55 -13.27 -16.15
N ALA A 43 2.52 -14.10 -16.31
CA ALA A 43 1.39 -13.81 -17.19
C ALA A 43 0.61 -12.57 -16.72
N LEU A 44 0.33 -12.49 -15.41
CA LEU A 44 -0.30 -11.32 -14.81
C LEU A 44 0.54 -10.06 -15.03
N SER A 45 1.84 -10.14 -14.73
CA SER A 45 2.78 -9.03 -14.86
C SER A 45 2.74 -8.45 -16.28
N LYS A 46 2.84 -9.33 -17.29
CA LYS A 46 2.76 -8.94 -18.71
C LYS A 46 1.40 -8.32 -19.07
N TYR A 47 0.31 -8.79 -18.48
CA TYR A 47 -1.01 -8.21 -18.68
C TYR A 47 -1.10 -6.80 -18.08
N LEU A 48 -0.74 -6.62 -16.81
CA LEU A 48 -0.77 -5.32 -16.13
C LEU A 48 0.09 -4.28 -16.86
N ALA A 49 1.25 -4.68 -17.38
CA ALA A 49 2.12 -3.81 -18.18
C ALA A 49 1.44 -3.21 -19.41
N LYS A 50 0.50 -3.93 -20.06
CA LYS A 50 -0.24 -3.42 -21.22
C LYS A 50 -1.29 -2.36 -20.83
N GLY A 51 -1.76 -2.40 -19.58
CA GLY A 51 -2.74 -1.45 -19.06
C GLY A 51 -2.14 -0.11 -18.67
N ALA A 52 -0.82 -0.04 -18.46
CA ALA A 52 -0.14 1.17 -18.02
C ALA A 52 0.52 1.93 -19.18
N LYS A 53 0.47 3.27 -19.11
CA LYS A 53 1.19 4.17 -20.03
C LYS A 53 2.48 4.72 -19.43
N THR A 54 2.62 4.69 -18.10
CA THR A 54 3.80 5.20 -17.39
C THR A 54 4.20 4.22 -16.29
N LYS A 55 5.43 4.36 -15.77
CA LYS A 55 5.90 3.55 -14.65
C LYS A 55 5.06 3.76 -13.39
N LYS A 56 4.58 4.99 -13.17
CA LYS A 56 3.63 5.30 -12.08
C LYS A 56 2.32 4.55 -12.24
N GLU A 57 1.70 4.61 -13.42
CA GLU A 57 0.46 3.88 -13.69
C GLU A 57 0.64 2.35 -13.55
N LEU A 58 1.82 1.84 -13.92
CA LEU A 58 2.13 0.41 -13.76
C LEU A 58 2.18 0.00 -12.30
N VAL A 59 2.88 0.77 -11.45
CA VAL A 59 2.90 0.54 -10.00
C VAL A 59 1.50 0.64 -9.40
N GLN A 60 0.69 1.62 -9.83
CA GLN A 60 -0.70 1.76 -9.40
C GLN A 60 -1.55 0.53 -9.81
N LEU A 61 -1.38 0.00 -11.02
CA LEU A 61 -2.09 -1.22 -11.45
C LEU A 61 -1.73 -2.46 -10.64
N ILE A 62 -0.46 -2.63 -10.29
CA ILE A 62 -0.01 -3.73 -9.43
C ILE A 62 -0.69 -3.63 -8.07
N TYR A 63 -0.67 -2.43 -7.48
CA TYR A 63 -1.34 -2.15 -6.22
C TYR A 63 -2.85 -2.44 -6.27
N TYR A 64 -3.55 -1.89 -7.27
CA TYR A 64 -4.99 -2.11 -7.43
C TYR A 64 -5.32 -3.59 -7.61
N TRP A 65 -4.56 -4.30 -8.45
CA TRP A 65 -4.82 -5.72 -8.66
C TRP A 65 -4.66 -6.50 -7.35
N ILE A 66 -3.57 -6.28 -6.60
CA ILE A 66 -3.37 -6.97 -5.32
C ILE A 66 -4.47 -6.61 -4.33
N ALA A 67 -4.74 -5.32 -4.12
CA ALA A 67 -5.73 -4.84 -3.16
C ALA A 67 -7.15 -5.37 -3.44
N LEU A 68 -7.51 -5.56 -4.71
CA LEU A 68 -8.83 -6.07 -5.11
C LEU A 68 -8.91 -7.61 -5.04
N ASN A 69 -7.80 -8.31 -5.27
CA ASN A 69 -7.80 -9.75 -5.51
C ASN A 69 -7.22 -10.58 -4.37
N ILE A 70 -6.53 -9.99 -3.39
CA ILE A 70 -5.98 -10.71 -2.24
C ILE A 70 -6.80 -10.35 -1.00
N GLU A 71 -7.12 -11.36 -0.19
CA GLU A 71 -7.80 -11.20 1.10
C GLU A 71 -6.81 -11.37 2.26
N TYR A 72 -7.06 -10.67 3.37
CA TYR A 72 -6.23 -10.82 4.54
C TYR A 72 -6.58 -12.11 5.30
N ASP A 73 -5.58 -12.91 5.64
CA ASP A 73 -5.79 -14.15 6.40
C ASP A 73 -5.90 -13.88 7.90
N THR A 74 -7.06 -13.35 8.31
CA THR A 74 -7.36 -13.04 9.71
C THR A 74 -7.34 -14.28 10.59
N GLU A 75 -7.76 -15.43 10.08
CA GLU A 75 -7.77 -16.70 10.81
C GLU A 75 -6.34 -17.17 11.10
N ALA A 76 -5.48 -17.25 10.07
CA ALA A 76 -4.09 -17.65 10.26
C ALA A 76 -3.34 -16.66 11.15
N PHE A 77 -3.61 -15.36 11.00
CA PHE A 77 -3.01 -14.31 11.81
C PHE A 77 -3.45 -14.37 13.28
N GLN A 78 -4.75 -14.55 13.55
CA GLN A 78 -5.27 -14.61 14.91
C GLN A 78 -4.81 -15.89 15.64
N ASN A 79 -4.76 -17.02 14.93
CA ASN A 79 -4.36 -18.32 15.51
C ASN A 79 -2.84 -18.56 15.52
N ASN A 80 -2.04 -17.62 15.00
CA ASN A 80 -0.59 -17.77 14.81
C ASN A 80 -0.21 -19.03 14.01
N THR A 81 -0.99 -19.35 12.98
CA THR A 81 -0.78 -20.51 12.08
C THR A 81 -0.33 -20.07 10.68
N ILE A 82 0.36 -18.94 10.59
CA ILE A 82 0.94 -18.42 9.35
C ILE A 82 2.08 -19.36 8.93
N ASN A 83 1.96 -19.97 7.75
CA ASN A 83 2.93 -20.96 7.26
C ASN A 83 3.66 -20.44 6.02
N ASP A 84 3.00 -20.51 4.86
CA ASP A 84 3.59 -20.16 3.57
C ASP A 84 3.03 -18.82 3.05
N VAL A 85 3.91 -17.82 3.03
CA VAL A 85 3.63 -16.45 2.56
C VAL A 85 4.41 -16.11 1.28
N THR A 86 4.83 -17.12 0.51
CA THR A 86 5.49 -16.90 -0.78
C THR A 86 4.58 -16.17 -1.76
N ALA A 87 5.18 -15.54 -2.78
CA ALA A 87 4.43 -14.86 -3.84
C ALA A 87 3.47 -15.82 -4.55
N GLU A 88 3.93 -17.04 -4.87
CA GLU A 88 3.13 -18.05 -5.57
C GLU A 88 1.93 -18.50 -4.73
N THR A 89 2.14 -18.84 -3.45
CA THR A 89 1.05 -19.25 -2.57
C THR A 89 0.05 -18.13 -2.34
N THR A 90 0.52 -16.89 -2.11
CA THR A 90 -0.36 -15.72 -2.00
C THR A 90 -1.16 -15.49 -3.28
N PHE A 91 -0.50 -15.59 -4.44
CA PHE A 91 -1.12 -15.39 -5.74
C PHE A 91 -2.17 -16.44 -6.08
N LEU A 92 -1.91 -17.73 -5.79
CA LEU A 92 -2.82 -18.83 -6.09
C LEU A 92 -3.99 -18.86 -5.12
N ASN A 93 -3.73 -18.71 -3.82
CA ASN A 93 -4.77 -18.78 -2.79
C ASN A 93 -5.62 -17.52 -2.69
N LYS A 94 -5.17 -16.41 -3.31
CA LYS A 94 -5.83 -15.10 -3.21
C LYS A 94 -5.98 -14.62 -1.77
N LYS A 95 -5.10 -15.06 -0.88
CA LYS A 95 -5.20 -14.84 0.57
C LYS A 95 -3.84 -14.94 1.23
N SER A 96 -3.50 -14.00 2.12
CA SER A 96 -2.25 -14.01 2.90
C SER A 96 -2.25 -12.98 4.02
N VAL A 97 -1.13 -12.82 4.73
CA VAL A 97 -0.86 -11.71 5.67
C VAL A 97 0.11 -10.70 5.05
N CYS A 98 0.45 -9.63 5.78
CA CYS A 98 1.26 -8.51 5.26
C CYS A 98 2.54 -8.91 4.51
N SER A 99 3.25 -9.93 4.99
CA SER A 99 4.43 -10.47 4.30
C SER A 99 4.10 -11.02 2.91
N GLY A 100 3.01 -11.76 2.73
CA GLY A 100 2.66 -12.31 1.41
C GLY A 100 2.20 -11.24 0.43
N TYR A 101 1.49 -10.22 0.89
CA TYR A 101 1.15 -9.05 0.06
C TYR A 101 2.42 -8.35 -0.44
N SER A 102 3.35 -8.05 0.47
CA SER A 102 4.58 -7.32 0.13
C SER A 102 5.54 -8.13 -0.74
N ILE A 103 5.64 -9.43 -0.51
CA ILE A 103 6.41 -10.37 -1.34
C ILE A 103 5.79 -10.49 -2.75
N LEU A 104 4.46 -10.64 -2.86
CA LEU A 104 3.79 -10.71 -4.16
C LEU A 104 3.94 -9.40 -4.95
N PHE A 105 3.81 -8.25 -4.29
CA PHE A 105 4.01 -6.95 -4.92
C PHE A 105 5.43 -6.83 -5.51
N LYS A 106 6.44 -7.23 -4.72
CA LYS A 106 7.83 -7.26 -5.16
C LYS A 106 8.04 -8.22 -6.33
N GLU A 107 7.50 -9.44 -6.29
CA GLU A 107 7.65 -10.43 -7.36
C GLU A 107 7.07 -9.93 -8.69
N ILE A 108 5.91 -9.27 -8.68
CA ILE A 108 5.34 -8.64 -9.88
C ILE A 108 6.24 -7.51 -10.37
N CYS A 109 6.77 -6.68 -9.46
CA CYS A 109 7.73 -5.62 -9.81
C CYS A 109 9.01 -6.18 -10.45
N ASP A 110 9.55 -7.28 -9.91
CA ASP A 110 10.76 -7.93 -10.40
C ASP A 110 10.57 -8.50 -11.81
N ASN A 111 9.41 -9.15 -12.07
CA ASN A 111 9.00 -9.59 -13.41
C ASN A 111 8.93 -8.43 -14.42
N LEU A 112 8.68 -7.22 -13.95
CA LEU A 112 8.59 -5.98 -14.72
C LEU A 112 9.87 -5.13 -14.68
N ARG A 113 10.93 -5.63 -14.04
CA ARG A 113 12.22 -4.93 -13.86
C ARG A 113 12.07 -3.58 -13.16
N ILE A 114 11.12 -3.48 -12.24
CA ILE A 114 10.91 -2.33 -11.36
C ILE A 114 11.61 -2.62 -10.04
N LYS A 115 12.58 -1.79 -9.65
CA LYS A 115 13.24 -1.93 -8.34
C LYS A 115 12.21 -1.77 -7.23
N CYS A 116 12.08 -2.79 -6.39
CA CYS A 116 11.16 -2.83 -5.27
C CYS A 116 11.79 -3.64 -4.14
N GLU A 117 11.71 -3.13 -2.93
CA GLU A 117 12.19 -3.78 -1.72
C GLU A 117 11.01 -4.08 -0.79
N VAL A 118 11.10 -5.19 -0.07
CA VAL A 118 10.22 -5.50 1.06
C VAL A 118 10.84 -4.91 2.30
N ILE A 119 10.08 -4.09 3.02
CA ILE A 119 10.49 -3.41 4.23
C ILE A 119 9.76 -4.05 5.41
N ASN A 120 10.50 -4.52 6.40
CA ASN A 120 9.95 -4.96 7.68
C ASN A 120 10.09 -3.85 8.71
N GLY A 121 9.13 -3.78 9.62
CA GLY A 121 9.19 -2.78 10.68
C GLY A 121 8.01 -2.84 11.64
N TYR A 122 7.78 -1.72 12.29
CA TYR A 122 6.75 -1.53 13.30
C TYR A 122 5.61 -0.72 12.70
N SER A 123 4.37 -1.18 12.91
CA SER A 123 3.18 -0.43 12.53
C SER A 123 2.23 -0.24 13.70
N LYS A 124 1.61 0.94 13.74
CA LYS A 124 0.56 1.31 14.71
C LYS A 124 -0.84 0.91 14.21
N GLY A 125 -0.97 -0.33 13.75
CA GLY A 125 -2.22 -0.89 13.18
C GLY A 125 -3.12 -1.57 14.23
N TYR A 126 -3.89 -2.58 13.79
CA TYR A 126 -4.90 -3.28 14.60
C TYR A 126 -4.48 -3.68 16.03
N LYS A 127 -3.26 -4.19 16.22
CA LYS A 127 -2.76 -4.64 17.54
C LYS A 127 -2.15 -3.52 18.39
N TYR A 128 -2.06 -2.29 17.88
CA TYR A 128 -1.47 -1.18 18.60
C TYR A 128 -2.49 -0.52 19.53
N ASN A 129 -2.15 -0.49 20.82
CA ASN A 129 -2.98 0.02 21.91
C ASN A 129 -2.37 1.29 22.56
N GLY A 130 -1.39 1.91 21.91
CA GLY A 130 -0.61 3.02 22.47
C GLY A 130 0.72 2.60 23.11
N GLU A 131 0.95 1.31 23.32
CA GLU A 131 2.16 0.80 23.97
C GLU A 131 3.33 0.60 22.99
N TYR A 132 4.54 0.65 23.54
CA TYR A 132 5.77 0.40 22.79
C TYR A 132 5.80 -1.04 22.24
N LEU A 133 6.18 -1.21 20.98
CA LEU A 133 6.32 -2.52 20.35
C LEU A 133 7.78 -3.00 20.42
N ASP A 134 8.02 -4.21 20.91
CA ASP A 134 9.37 -4.78 21.04
C ASP A 134 9.84 -5.54 19.79
N LYS A 135 8.92 -5.89 18.89
CA LYS A 135 9.18 -6.66 17.67
C LYS A 135 8.48 -6.07 16.46
N THR A 136 9.09 -6.25 15.29
CA THR A 136 8.46 -5.92 14.02
C THR A 136 7.15 -6.70 13.88
N ASN A 137 6.07 -6.01 13.52
CA ASN A 137 4.74 -6.59 13.39
C ASN A 137 4.13 -6.40 11.99
N HIS A 138 4.87 -5.79 11.05
CA HIS A 138 4.35 -5.47 9.73
C HIS A 138 5.41 -5.48 8.64
N ALA A 139 4.95 -5.67 7.40
CA ALA A 139 5.78 -5.67 6.20
C ALA A 139 5.05 -4.95 5.05
N TRP A 140 5.78 -4.09 4.34
CA TRP A 140 5.29 -3.29 3.22
C TRP A 140 6.38 -3.16 2.14
N ASN A 141 6.21 -2.28 1.16
CA ASN A 141 7.19 -2.08 0.09
C ASN A 141 7.66 -0.64 -0.03
N ALA A 142 8.90 -0.50 -0.50
CA ALA A 142 9.39 0.70 -1.16
C ALA A 142 9.62 0.38 -2.64
N VAL A 143 9.14 1.24 -3.54
CA VAL A 143 9.27 1.04 -5.00
C VAL A 143 9.93 2.24 -5.66
N LYS A 144 10.87 1.99 -6.58
CA LYS A 144 11.60 3.06 -7.26
C LYS A 144 10.93 3.47 -8.56
N ILE A 145 10.30 4.64 -8.55
CA ILE A 145 9.68 5.26 -9.73
C ILE A 145 10.61 6.38 -10.22
N TYR A 146 11.20 6.16 -11.39
CA TYR A 146 12.32 6.99 -11.90
C TYR A 146 13.47 7.02 -10.88
N ASP A 147 13.81 8.19 -10.34
CA ASP A 147 14.90 8.37 -9.37
C ASP A 147 14.42 8.48 -7.91
N LYS A 148 13.11 8.37 -7.66
CA LYS A 148 12.52 8.48 -6.32
C LYS A 148 12.00 7.14 -5.81
N TRP A 149 12.25 6.85 -4.53
CA TRP A 149 11.60 5.76 -3.80
C TRP A 149 10.28 6.25 -3.22
N GLU A 150 9.24 5.44 -3.36
CA GLU A 150 7.88 5.75 -2.90
C GLU A 150 7.36 4.56 -2.08
N PHE A 151 6.57 4.83 -1.03
CA PHE A 151 6.00 3.78 -0.20
C PHE A 151 4.74 3.18 -0.80
N ILE A 152 4.60 1.88 -0.60
CA ILE A 152 3.41 1.10 -0.94
C ILE A 152 3.10 0.17 0.24
N ASP A 153 1.89 0.23 0.76
CA ASP A 153 1.34 -0.81 1.63
C ASP A 153 0.07 -1.38 1.01
N ALA A 154 0.24 -2.45 0.24
CA ALA A 154 -0.88 -3.11 -0.44
C ALA A 154 -1.79 -3.89 0.52
N THR A 155 -1.35 -4.15 1.76
CA THR A 155 -2.16 -4.81 2.78
C THR A 155 -3.21 -3.86 3.33
N TRP A 156 -2.77 -2.70 3.81
CA TRP A 156 -3.70 -1.66 4.29
C TRP A 156 -4.42 -0.99 3.11
N GLY A 157 -3.86 -1.09 1.91
CA GLY A 157 -4.53 -0.75 0.66
C GLY A 157 -5.71 -1.64 0.28
N ALA A 158 -5.74 -2.89 0.75
CA ALA A 158 -6.77 -3.87 0.42
C ALA A 158 -8.02 -3.76 1.31
N GLY A 159 -7.86 -3.20 2.51
CA GLY A 159 -8.95 -3.05 3.46
C GLY A 159 -8.46 -3.01 4.90
N GLU A 160 -9.39 -3.16 5.82
CA GLU A 160 -9.16 -3.03 7.26
C GLU A 160 -9.57 -4.30 8.00
N CYS A 161 -8.92 -4.54 9.13
CA CYS A 161 -9.29 -5.63 10.04
C CYS A 161 -9.90 -5.06 11.30
N PHE A 162 -11.01 -5.64 11.75
CA PHE A 162 -11.66 -5.29 13.01
C PHE A 162 -12.13 -6.54 13.76
N GLU A 163 -12.28 -6.40 15.07
CA GLU A 163 -12.82 -7.46 15.92
C GLU A 163 -14.34 -7.38 15.94
N ASN A 164 -15.02 -8.51 15.71
CA ASN A 164 -16.46 -8.58 15.95
C ASN A 164 -16.77 -8.78 17.45
N SER A 165 -18.07 -8.79 17.80
CA SER A 165 -18.52 -8.95 19.20
C SER A 165 -18.03 -10.22 19.91
N ASN A 166 -17.52 -11.20 19.17
CA ASN A 166 -17.10 -12.50 19.70
C ASN A 166 -15.56 -12.65 19.74
N GLY A 167 -14.81 -11.57 19.52
CA GLY A 167 -13.35 -11.65 19.52
C GLY A 167 -12.74 -12.20 18.22
N LYS A 168 -13.53 -12.36 17.15
CA LYS A 168 -13.04 -12.85 15.86
C LYS A 168 -12.64 -11.67 14.98
N LEU A 169 -11.42 -11.73 14.47
CA LEU A 169 -10.89 -10.79 13.51
C LEU A 169 -11.54 -11.02 12.13
N ILE A 170 -12.16 -9.96 11.62
CA ILE A 170 -12.81 -9.91 10.31
C ILE A 170 -12.04 -8.93 9.44
N PHE A 171 -11.83 -9.31 8.18
CA PHE A 171 -11.28 -8.43 7.15
C PHE A 171 -12.42 -7.89 6.29
N GLU A 172 -12.51 -6.57 6.20
CA GLU A 172 -13.41 -5.89 5.26
C GLU A 172 -12.59 -5.30 4.12
N LYS A 173 -12.84 -5.82 2.93
CA LYS A 173 -12.16 -5.38 1.71
C LYS A 173 -12.64 -3.99 1.32
N GLN A 174 -11.72 -3.04 1.29
CA GLN A 174 -11.97 -1.67 0.86
C GLN A 174 -10.69 -1.10 0.25
N LEU A 175 -10.75 -0.74 -1.03
CA LEU A 175 -9.59 -0.14 -1.69
C LEU A 175 -9.27 1.22 -1.06
N CYS A 176 -8.13 1.31 -0.39
CA CYS A 176 -7.63 2.54 0.20
C CYS A 176 -6.48 3.09 -0.66
N LEU A 177 -6.52 4.38 -1.02
CA LEU A 177 -5.47 5.02 -1.83
C LEU A 177 -4.39 5.72 -1.01
N ARG A 178 -4.62 5.90 0.29
CA ARG A 178 -3.68 6.54 1.22
C ARG A 178 -2.31 5.85 1.15
N TYR A 179 -2.31 4.53 1.09
CA TYR A 179 -1.11 3.70 1.12
C TYR A 179 -0.50 3.41 -0.25
N LEU A 180 -0.91 4.18 -1.27
CA LEU A 180 -0.38 4.13 -2.63
C LEU A 180 0.47 5.36 -2.90
N LEU A 181 1.80 5.19 -2.90
CA LEU A 181 2.77 6.27 -3.10
C LEU A 181 2.66 7.34 -2.00
N ASP A 182 2.55 6.86 -0.77
CA ASP A 182 2.34 7.69 0.41
C ASP A 182 3.57 8.55 0.72
N ASN A 183 3.34 9.75 1.26
CA ASN A 183 4.41 10.67 1.61
C ASN A 183 5.19 10.12 2.82
N PRO A 184 6.53 10.05 2.79
CA PRO A 184 7.32 9.61 3.95
C PRO A 184 6.99 10.30 5.28
N GLU A 185 6.72 11.61 5.26
CA GLU A 185 6.38 12.40 6.46
C GLU A 185 5.03 12.00 7.07
N ASP A 186 4.11 11.52 6.22
CA ASP A 186 2.81 11.03 6.65
C ASP A 186 2.91 9.54 7.04
N PHE A 187 3.58 8.73 6.22
CA PHE A 187 3.75 7.30 6.39
C PHE A 187 4.47 6.94 7.70
N ILE A 188 5.50 7.71 8.09
CA ILE A 188 6.25 7.52 9.33
C ILE A 188 5.41 7.71 10.60
N LEU A 189 4.22 8.30 10.52
CA LEU A 189 3.32 8.42 11.67
C LEU A 189 2.73 7.06 12.09
N GLU A 190 2.69 6.10 11.17
CA GLU A 190 2.08 4.79 11.36
C GLU A 190 3.03 3.63 11.08
N HIS A 191 4.11 3.85 10.32
CA HIS A 191 5.06 2.81 9.90
C HIS A 191 6.51 3.24 10.13
N LEU A 192 7.19 2.56 11.06
CA LEU A 192 8.62 2.74 11.31
C LEU A 192 9.41 1.53 10.77
N PRO A 193 10.22 1.69 9.71
CA PRO A 193 11.12 0.65 9.24
C PRO A 193 12.13 0.21 10.31
N GLU A 194 12.50 -1.07 10.31
CA GLU A 194 13.59 -1.59 11.16
C GLU A 194 14.95 -0.98 10.79
N ASN A 195 15.24 -0.84 9.49
CA ASN A 195 16.41 -0.10 9.02
C ASN A 195 16.03 1.36 8.71
N SER A 196 16.63 2.30 9.44
CA SER A 196 16.39 3.75 9.32
C SER A 196 16.60 4.34 7.92
N GLU A 197 17.41 3.74 7.05
CA GLU A 197 17.59 4.20 5.66
C GLU A 197 16.28 4.15 4.86
N TRP A 198 15.40 3.22 5.23
CA TRP A 198 14.09 3.05 4.59
C TRP A 198 13.01 3.96 5.15
N GLN A 199 13.34 4.94 6.00
CA GLN A 199 12.38 5.97 6.41
C GLN A 199 12.11 6.98 5.29
N LEU A 200 13.06 7.13 4.35
CA LEU A 200 12.99 8.09 3.24
C LEU A 200 12.78 9.55 3.68
N LEU A 201 13.12 9.86 4.93
CA LEU A 201 13.12 11.20 5.50
C LEU A 201 14.47 11.86 5.32
N GLU A 202 14.50 13.19 5.25
CA GLU A 202 15.75 13.96 5.31
C GLU A 202 16.45 13.74 6.66
N LYS A 203 15.66 13.63 7.74
CA LYS A 203 16.14 13.36 9.09
C LYS A 203 15.37 12.17 9.67
N PRO A 204 15.96 10.97 9.63
CA PRO A 204 15.36 9.79 10.24
C PRO A 204 15.09 10.00 11.74
N ILE A 205 13.97 9.46 12.20
CA ILE A 205 13.56 9.48 13.60
C ILE A 205 13.97 8.20 14.33
N THR A 206 14.02 8.28 15.66
CA THR A 206 14.27 7.14 16.53
C THR A 206 12.97 6.40 16.87
N MET A 207 13.12 5.16 17.33
CA MET A 207 12.01 4.35 17.82
C MET A 207 11.32 4.99 19.04
N ASP A 208 12.09 5.56 19.97
CA ASP A 208 11.54 6.32 21.11
C ASP A 208 10.69 7.51 20.67
N TYR A 209 11.14 8.25 19.64
CA TYR A 209 10.36 9.37 19.13
C TYR A 209 9.10 8.89 18.41
N PHE A 210 9.17 7.81 17.62
CA PHE A 210 8.00 7.22 16.96
C PHE A 210 6.89 6.82 17.95
N PHE A 211 7.24 6.29 19.13
CA PHE A 211 6.30 5.96 20.20
C PHE A 211 6.02 7.11 21.19
N SER A 212 6.52 8.31 20.91
CA SER A 212 6.26 9.48 21.77
C SER A 212 4.81 9.96 21.67
N ALA A 213 4.34 10.65 22.71
CA ALA A 213 3.03 11.30 22.71
C ALA A 213 2.87 12.33 21.58
N GLU A 214 3.95 13.00 21.17
CA GLU A 214 3.92 13.97 20.07
C GLU A 214 3.59 13.27 18.73
N MET A 215 4.27 12.18 18.43
CA MET A 215 4.02 11.40 17.21
C MET A 215 2.62 10.77 17.23
N GLU A 216 2.14 10.39 18.41
CA GLU A 216 0.78 9.87 18.56
C GLU A 216 -0.29 10.92 18.28
N LEU A 217 -0.10 12.17 18.75
CA LEU A 217 -1.01 13.27 18.42
C LEU A 217 -1.05 13.56 16.92
N LYS A 218 0.12 13.58 16.25
CA LYS A 218 0.19 13.75 14.79
C LYS A 218 -0.52 12.63 14.03
N ARG A 219 -0.35 11.37 14.49
CA ARG A 219 -1.03 10.21 13.93
C ARG A 219 -2.55 10.31 14.07
N ILE A 220 -3.04 10.69 15.26
CA ILE A 220 -4.46 10.88 15.52
C ILE A 220 -5.02 12.00 14.63
N ASP A 221 -4.30 13.12 14.47
CA ASP A 221 -4.70 14.21 13.58
C ASP A 221 -4.81 13.74 12.12
N ARG A 222 -3.81 13.02 11.61
CA ARG A 222 -3.83 12.40 10.27
C ARG A 222 -5.03 11.46 10.08
N ASN A 223 -5.40 10.72 11.11
CA ASN A 223 -6.52 9.77 11.05
C ASN A 223 -7.88 10.45 11.23
N GLY A 224 -7.95 11.51 12.05
CA GLY A 224 -9.16 12.29 12.30
C GLY A 224 -9.52 13.28 11.19
N ILE A 225 -8.61 13.56 10.24
CA ILE A 225 -8.94 14.28 9.00
C ILE A 225 -9.83 13.43 8.06
N ILE A 226 -9.93 12.12 8.30
CA ILE A 226 -10.99 11.31 7.69
C ILE A 226 -12.18 11.31 8.65
N ILE A 227 -13.34 11.74 8.13
CA ILE A 227 -14.67 11.87 8.78
C ILE A 227 -15.01 13.28 9.31
N ASN A 228 -15.49 14.14 8.39
CA ASN A 228 -16.93 14.39 8.22
C ASN A 228 -17.26 14.55 6.74
#